data_AF-A0A158K5T7-F1
#
_entry.id   AF-A0A158K5T7-F1
#
_cell.length_a   1.000
_cell.length_b   1.000
_cell.length_c   1.000
_cell.angle_alpha   90.00
_cell.angle_beta   90.00
_cell.angle_gamma   90.00
#
_symmetry.space_group_name_H-M   'P 1'
#
loop_
_entity.id
_entity.type
_entity.pdbx_description
1 polymer ?
#
loop_
_entity_poly.entity_id
_entity_poly.type
_entity_poly.pdbx_seq_one_letter_code
_entity_poly.pdbx_strand_id
1 'polypeptide(L)'
;MDLSILKKMRGLMDEDANHPNASPAPMDPANAGKHPPKRYQHDVATWLVPMQIDHLGRQFWESYMTPVSYQVRALVEIPPHLPGIVIFVHGVNSEGEWYDDAEIALCEGLNKRLNRDDIKANEYSTIDPTTQKPGSRRLIKHRNSPVIRFYWGYSAKKGTEKQWRIPLRNDNGFDAWAPECGEEFGPWYWGGGPFQNGTNNLQQCWSHTGFKRHVFGFDL
;
A
#
# COMPACT_ATOMS: atom_id res chain seq x y z
N MET A 1 -23.71 -26.56 -24.70
CA MET A 1 -22.85 -26.17 -23.56
C MET A 1 -22.73 -27.39 -22.67
N ASP A 2 -21.51 -27.87 -22.49
CA ASP A 2 -21.20 -29.17 -21.92
C ASP A 2 -21.32 -29.16 -20.39
N LEU A 3 -22.28 -29.94 -19.87
CA LEU A 3 -22.57 -30.09 -18.43
C LEU A 3 -21.48 -30.87 -17.67
N SER A 4 -20.48 -31.41 -18.36
CA SER A 4 -19.33 -32.11 -17.78
C SER A 4 -18.38 -31.18 -17.00
N ILE A 5 -18.30 -29.90 -17.39
CA ILE A 5 -17.40 -28.91 -16.79
C ILE A 5 -17.91 -28.45 -15.40
N LEU A 6 -19.23 -28.32 -15.24
CA LEU A 6 -19.87 -27.93 -13.98
C LEU A 6 -19.75 -29.02 -12.89
N LYS A 7 -19.72 -30.30 -13.28
CA LYS A 7 -19.46 -31.40 -12.34
C LYS A 7 -17.99 -31.43 -11.87
N LYS A 8 -17.06 -30.98 -12.72
CA LYS A 8 -15.62 -30.94 -12.41
C LYS A 8 -15.23 -29.78 -11.48
N MET A 9 -16.00 -28.69 -11.48
CA MET A 9 -15.82 -27.59 -10.52
C MET A 9 -16.46 -27.85 -9.15
N ARG A 10 -17.52 -28.69 -9.09
CA ARG A 10 -18.19 -29.02 -7.82
C ARG A 10 -17.46 -30.10 -7.01
N GLY A 11 -16.67 -30.95 -7.67
CA GLY A 11 -15.87 -32.00 -7.02
C GLY A 11 -14.53 -31.54 -6.42
N LEU A 12 -14.20 -30.25 -6.50
CA LEU A 12 -12.96 -29.68 -5.96
C LEU A 12 -13.17 -28.91 -4.64
N MET A 13 -14.38 -28.89 -4.10
CA MET A 13 -14.72 -28.09 -2.91
C MET A 13 -15.22 -28.91 -1.70
N ASP A 14 -15.26 -30.25 -1.78
CA ASP A 14 -15.86 -31.10 -0.74
C ASP A 14 -14.92 -32.18 -0.14
N GLU A 15 -13.59 -32.06 -0.25
CA GLU A 15 -12.64 -33.05 0.32
C GLU A 15 -11.65 -32.53 1.37
N ASP A 16 -11.85 -31.34 1.96
CA ASP A 16 -10.99 -30.85 3.07
C ASP A 16 -11.72 -30.74 4.42
N ALA A 17 -12.84 -31.44 4.57
CA ALA A 17 -13.52 -31.57 5.85
C ALA A 17 -13.16 -32.91 6.50
N ASN A 18 -12.28 -32.83 7.51
CA ASN A 18 -12.13 -33.77 8.62
C ASN A 18 -11.14 -34.95 8.43
N HIS A 19 -9.84 -34.64 8.48
CA HIS A 19 -8.80 -35.60 8.88
C HIS A 19 -8.13 -35.14 10.20
N PRO A 20 -8.17 -35.94 11.29
CA PRO A 20 -7.63 -35.52 12.59
C PRO A 20 -6.09 -35.65 12.70
N ASN A 21 -5.34 -35.60 11.60
CA ASN A 21 -3.87 -35.72 11.63
C ASN A 21 -3.20 -35.12 10.38
N ALA A 22 -3.35 -33.82 10.16
CA ALA A 22 -2.53 -33.11 9.19
C ALA A 22 -1.25 -32.62 9.88
N SER A 23 -0.11 -33.26 9.57
CA SER A 23 1.21 -32.72 9.92
C SER A 23 1.36 -31.30 9.38
N PRO A 24 1.93 -30.36 10.13
CA PRO A 24 2.10 -28.99 9.64
C PRO A 24 2.97 -28.98 8.38
N ALA A 25 2.55 -28.17 7.39
CA ALA A 25 3.27 -27.95 6.15
C ALA A 25 4.74 -27.57 6.42
N PRO A 26 5.69 -27.96 5.55
CA PRO A 26 7.11 -27.71 5.77
C PRO A 26 7.37 -26.20 5.87
N MET A 27 7.91 -25.78 7.00
CA MET A 27 8.30 -24.41 7.30
C MET A 27 9.42 -23.97 6.33
N ASP A 28 9.27 -22.79 5.73
CA ASP A 28 10.36 -22.11 5.02
C ASP A 28 11.59 -21.99 5.93
N PRO A 29 12.80 -22.39 5.47
CA PRO A 29 14.00 -22.47 6.30
C PRO A 29 14.52 -21.11 6.81
N ALA A 30 13.92 -20.00 6.38
CA ALA A 30 14.28 -18.66 6.83
C ALA A 30 13.65 -18.24 8.17
N ASN A 31 12.75 -19.04 8.76
CA ASN A 31 12.01 -18.69 9.99
C ASN A 31 12.23 -19.67 11.16
N ALA A 32 13.36 -20.40 11.16
CA ALA A 32 13.63 -21.49 12.09
C ALA A 32 13.93 -21.07 13.56
N GLY A 33 13.91 -19.78 13.89
CA GLY A 33 14.38 -19.27 15.19
C GLY A 33 13.33 -18.58 16.08
N LYS A 34 12.09 -18.37 15.61
CA LYS A 34 11.03 -17.75 16.42
C LYS A 34 9.94 -18.77 16.67
N HIS A 35 9.91 -19.34 17.88
CA HIS A 35 8.70 -20.03 18.33
C HIS A 35 7.53 -19.05 18.22
N PRO A 36 6.38 -19.46 17.65
CA PRO A 36 5.20 -18.61 17.65
C PRO A 36 4.89 -18.23 19.10
N PRO A 37 4.41 -16.99 19.36
CA PRO A 37 4.13 -16.54 20.71
C PRO A 37 3.22 -17.57 21.39
N LYS A 38 3.65 -18.07 22.55
CA LYS A 38 2.90 -19.07 23.31
C LYS A 38 1.55 -18.46 23.67
N ARG A 39 0.47 -18.96 23.04
CA ARG A 39 -0.88 -18.50 23.32
C ARG A 39 -1.19 -18.69 24.80
N TYR A 40 -1.88 -17.72 25.38
CA TYR A 40 -2.36 -17.80 26.75
C TYR A 40 -3.24 -19.06 26.89
N GLN A 41 -2.91 -19.92 27.85
CA GLN A 41 -3.71 -21.10 28.18
C GLN A 41 -4.58 -20.76 29.38
N HIS A 42 -5.89 -20.93 29.21
CA HIS A 42 -6.82 -20.81 30.32
C HIS A 42 -6.64 -21.98 31.30
N ASP A 43 -6.92 -21.70 32.57
CA ASP A 43 -6.95 -22.67 33.68
C ASP A 43 -8.17 -23.61 33.61
N VAL A 44 -9.13 -23.30 32.75
CA VAL A 44 -10.34 -24.08 32.50
C VAL A 44 -10.32 -24.75 31.14
N ALA A 45 -11.02 -25.86 31.01
CA ALA A 45 -11.23 -26.51 29.72
C ALA A 45 -11.99 -25.56 28.77
N THR A 46 -11.48 -25.40 27.55
CA THR A 46 -12.09 -24.54 26.54
C THR A 46 -12.27 -25.26 25.21
N TRP A 47 -13.40 -25.03 24.53
CA TRP A 47 -13.61 -25.43 23.13
C TRP A 47 -13.50 -24.21 22.23
N LEU A 48 -12.71 -24.33 21.15
CA LEU A 48 -12.63 -23.29 20.13
C LEU A 48 -13.96 -23.20 19.38
N VAL A 49 -14.60 -22.03 19.44
CA VAL A 49 -15.81 -21.74 18.66
C VAL A 49 -15.38 -21.19 17.30
N PRO A 50 -15.83 -21.80 16.18
CA PRO A 50 -15.52 -21.28 14.86
C PRO A 50 -16.17 -19.91 14.66
N MET A 51 -15.41 -18.97 14.08
CA MET A 51 -15.94 -17.67 13.69
C MET A 51 -16.92 -17.83 12.52
N GLN A 52 -18.08 -17.19 12.63
CA GLN A 52 -19.08 -17.10 11.56
C GLN A 52 -19.20 -15.66 11.06
N ILE A 53 -19.66 -15.50 9.81
CA ILE A 53 -19.84 -14.20 9.15
C ILE A 53 -21.29 -14.09 8.69
N ASP A 54 -21.98 -13.05 9.15
CA ASP A 54 -23.36 -12.75 8.77
C ASP A 54 -23.45 -12.20 7.34
N HIS A 55 -24.66 -12.13 6.76
CA HIS A 55 -24.92 -11.57 5.44
C HIS A 55 -24.48 -10.10 5.29
N LEU A 56 -24.29 -9.38 6.41
CA LEU A 56 -23.74 -8.02 6.44
C LEU A 56 -22.21 -7.97 6.62
N GLY A 57 -21.51 -9.11 6.60
CA GLY A 57 -20.06 -9.19 6.79
C GLY A 57 -19.60 -9.02 8.25
N ARG A 58 -20.52 -9.10 9.21
CA ARG A 58 -20.22 -8.98 10.65
C ARG A 58 -19.76 -10.32 11.21
N GLN A 59 -18.68 -10.30 11.98
CA GLN A 59 -18.15 -11.49 12.65
C GLN A 59 -18.96 -11.79 13.92
N PHE A 60 -19.36 -13.04 14.11
CA PHE A 60 -20.03 -13.49 15.32
C PHE A 60 -19.64 -14.93 15.69
N TRP A 61 -19.93 -15.30 16.93
CA TRP A 61 -19.67 -16.62 17.50
C TRP A 61 -20.92 -17.08 18.25
N GLU A 62 -21.26 -18.35 18.08
CA GLU A 62 -22.39 -18.96 18.77
C GLU A 62 -21.93 -20.17 19.59
N SER A 63 -22.41 -20.27 20.82
CA SER A 63 -22.20 -21.44 21.66
C SER A 63 -23.48 -21.71 22.45
N TYR A 64 -23.84 -22.99 22.56
CA TYR A 64 -25.01 -23.42 23.33
C TYR A 64 -24.55 -24.30 24.50
N MET A 65 -25.13 -24.10 25.67
CA MET A 65 -24.80 -24.90 26.84
C MET A 65 -25.61 -26.20 26.81
N THR A 66 -24.93 -27.35 26.82
CA THR A 66 -25.59 -28.63 27.08
C THR A 66 -25.46 -28.98 28.56
N PRO A 67 -26.39 -29.75 29.15
CA PRO A 67 -26.33 -30.16 30.57
C PRO A 67 -25.04 -30.92 30.94
N VAL A 68 -24.39 -31.56 29.96
CA VAL A 68 -23.16 -32.35 30.13
C VAL A 68 -21.89 -31.46 30.08
N SER A 69 -21.98 -30.27 29.49
CA SER A 69 -20.84 -29.41 29.17
C SER A 69 -20.56 -28.31 30.22
N TYR A 70 -21.10 -28.39 31.44
CA TYR A 70 -21.09 -27.27 32.39
C TYR A 70 -19.70 -26.74 32.78
N GLN A 71 -18.65 -27.55 32.60
CA GLN A 71 -17.27 -27.19 32.93
C GLN A 71 -16.46 -26.65 31.75
N VAL A 72 -16.99 -26.68 30.52
CA VAL A 72 -16.22 -26.31 29.33
C VAL A 72 -16.70 -24.98 28.77
N ARG A 73 -15.78 -24.01 28.69
CA ARG A 73 -16.09 -22.66 28.20
C ARG A 73 -15.87 -22.55 26.70
N ALA A 74 -16.64 -21.69 26.04
CA ALA A 74 -16.37 -21.28 24.67
C ALA A 74 -15.13 -20.37 24.63
N LEU A 75 -14.14 -20.76 23.84
CA LEU A 75 -13.00 -19.92 23.48
C LEU A 75 -13.30 -19.25 22.15
N VAL A 76 -13.23 -17.93 22.15
CA VAL A 76 -13.40 -17.09 20.97
C VAL A 76 -12.05 -16.52 20.57
N GLU A 77 -11.59 -16.87 19.37
CA GLU A 77 -10.42 -16.26 18.77
C GLU A 77 -10.85 -15.05 17.92
N ILE A 78 -10.51 -13.86 18.39
CA ILE A 78 -10.76 -12.61 17.66
C ILE A 78 -9.62 -12.45 16.65
N PRO A 79 -9.89 -12.46 15.33
CA PRO A 79 -8.84 -12.20 14.35
C PRO A 79 -8.34 -10.76 14.52
N PRO A 80 -7.02 -10.52 14.35
CA PRO A 80 -6.49 -9.16 14.38
C PRO A 80 -7.14 -8.34 13.26
N HIS A 81 -7.46 -7.08 13.55
CA HIS A 81 -7.91 -6.16 12.51
C HIS A 81 -6.88 -6.08 11.39
N LEU A 82 -7.32 -6.30 10.16
CA LEU A 82 -6.47 -6.05 9.00
C LEU A 82 -6.14 -4.56 8.96
N PRO A 83 -4.87 -4.19 8.69
CA PRO A 83 -4.55 -2.80 8.45
C PRO A 83 -5.41 -2.30 7.29
N GLY A 84 -6.00 -1.11 7.44
CA GLY A 84 -6.69 -0.45 6.34
C GLY A 84 -5.74 -0.20 5.17
N ILE A 85 -6.31 0.09 4.01
CA ILE A 85 -5.52 0.45 2.82
C ILE A 85 -5.01 1.87 3.00
N VAL A 86 -3.70 2.08 2.79
CA VAL A 86 -3.07 3.40 2.84
C VAL A 86 -2.63 3.80 1.44
N ILE A 87 -3.12 4.93 0.94
CA ILE A 87 -2.76 5.43 -0.39
C ILE A 87 -1.84 6.63 -0.22
N PHE A 88 -0.61 6.52 -0.70
CA PHE A 88 0.31 7.65 -0.79
C PHE A 88 0.07 8.42 -2.07
N VAL A 89 -0.17 9.72 -1.91
CA VAL A 89 -0.35 10.67 -3.02
C VAL A 89 0.68 11.79 -2.83
N HIS A 90 1.49 12.03 -3.86
CA HIS A 90 2.57 12.99 -3.78
C HIS A 90 2.03 14.38 -4.04
N GLY A 91 2.69 15.35 -3.40
CA GLY A 91 2.36 16.75 -3.56
C GLY A 91 2.67 17.26 -4.96
N VAL A 92 2.30 18.52 -5.15
CA VAL A 92 2.67 19.28 -6.33
C VAL A 92 4.17 19.57 -6.27
N ASN A 93 4.87 19.45 -7.40
CA ASN A 93 6.33 19.60 -7.49
C ASN A 93 7.14 18.57 -6.67
N SER A 94 6.57 17.40 -6.41
CA SER A 94 7.22 16.23 -5.82
C SER A 94 6.99 15.03 -6.72
N GLU A 95 7.92 14.09 -6.74
CA GLU A 95 7.84 12.84 -7.50
C GLU A 95 7.58 11.64 -6.57
N GLY A 96 7.15 11.91 -5.33
CA GLY A 96 6.98 10.88 -4.31
C GLY A 96 8.32 10.32 -3.83
N GLU A 97 9.35 11.16 -3.74
CA GLU A 97 10.68 10.82 -3.18
C GLU A 97 10.61 10.30 -1.74
N TRP A 98 9.60 10.71 -0.97
CA TRP A 98 9.42 10.32 0.43
C TRP A 98 8.70 8.98 0.64
N TYR A 99 8.19 8.35 -0.44
CA TYR A 99 7.36 7.15 -0.33
C TYR A 99 8.10 5.96 0.28
N ASP A 100 9.39 5.79 -0.03
CA ASP A 100 10.20 4.69 0.49
C ASP A 100 10.33 4.76 2.01
N ASP A 101 10.81 5.91 2.50
CA ASP A 101 11.00 6.13 3.93
C ASP A 101 9.69 6.05 4.71
N ALA A 102 8.62 6.64 4.16
CA ALA A 102 7.32 6.62 4.80
C ALA A 102 6.70 5.22 4.83
N GLU A 103 6.87 4.41 3.79
CA GLU A 103 6.36 3.04 3.78
C GLU A 103 7.09 2.16 4.79
N ILE A 104 8.42 2.31 4.91
CA ILE A 104 9.23 1.60 5.92
C ILE A 104 8.75 1.97 7.33
N ALA A 105 8.69 3.27 7.63
CA ALA A 105 8.27 3.76 8.95
C ALA A 105 6.83 3.35 9.29
N LEU A 106 5.92 3.35 8.29
CA LEU A 106 4.55 2.92 8.48
C LEU A 106 4.48 1.42 8.80
N CYS A 107 5.22 0.58 8.06
CA CYS A 107 5.26 -0.86 8.32
C CYS A 107 5.80 -1.16 9.73
N GLU A 108 6.86 -0.47 10.15
CA GLU A 108 7.42 -0.59 11.51
C GLU A 108 6.42 -0.16 12.58
N GLY A 109 5.74 0.97 12.38
CA GLY A 109 4.72 1.47 13.29
C GLY A 109 3.51 0.53 13.41
N LEU A 110 3.06 -0.04 12.30
CA LEU A 110 1.95 -1.00 12.28
C LEU A 110 2.32 -2.32 12.94
N ASN A 111 3.51 -2.85 12.66
CA ASN A 111 4.03 -4.04 13.35
C ASN A 111 4.06 -3.84 14.87
N LYS A 112 4.57 -2.68 15.33
CA LYS A 112 4.61 -2.33 16.76
C LYS A 112 3.20 -2.21 17.36
N ARG A 113 2.27 -1.56 16.67
CA ARG A 113 0.90 -1.32 17.17
C ARG A 113 0.05 -2.59 17.20
N LEU A 114 0.21 -3.46 16.20
CA LEU A 114 -0.56 -4.70 16.05
C LEU A 114 0.14 -5.93 16.64
N ASN A 115 1.32 -5.76 17.23
CA ASN A 115 2.19 -6.84 17.71
C ASN A 115 2.43 -7.93 16.64
N ARG A 116 2.77 -7.47 15.43
CA ARG A 116 3.06 -8.29 14.24
C ARG A 116 4.50 -8.08 13.79
N ASP A 117 5.04 -9.01 13.01
CA ASP A 117 6.38 -8.90 12.40
C ASP A 117 6.41 -9.27 10.91
N ASP A 118 5.25 -9.47 10.31
CA ASP A 118 5.10 -9.89 8.91
C ASP A 118 4.91 -8.72 7.93
N ILE A 119 4.49 -7.53 8.40
CA ILE A 119 4.27 -6.35 7.55
C ILE A 119 5.62 -5.77 7.14
N LYS A 120 5.91 -5.74 5.84
CA LYS A 120 7.19 -5.25 5.31
C LYS A 120 6.95 -4.41 4.06
N ALA A 121 7.71 -3.33 3.90
CA ALA A 121 7.66 -2.45 2.75
C ALA A 121 7.91 -3.22 1.44
N ASN A 122 7.15 -2.87 0.41
CA ASN A 122 7.33 -3.39 -0.95
C ASN A 122 8.65 -2.91 -1.57
N GLU A 123 9.18 -3.66 -2.53
CA GLU A 123 10.37 -3.25 -3.30
C GLU A 123 9.96 -2.72 -4.67
N TYR A 124 10.47 -1.54 -5.03
CA TYR A 124 10.17 -0.86 -6.28
C TYR A 124 11.42 -0.65 -7.13
N SER A 125 11.26 -0.61 -8.45
CA SER A 125 12.34 -0.32 -9.39
C SER A 125 12.54 1.18 -9.52
N THR A 126 13.75 1.65 -9.26
CA THR A 126 14.15 3.04 -9.56
C THR A 126 14.70 3.17 -10.97
N ILE A 127 15.24 2.07 -11.52
CA ILE A 127 15.93 2.02 -12.80
C ILE A 127 15.20 1.02 -13.69
N ASP A 128 14.97 1.38 -14.95
CA ASP A 128 14.45 0.42 -15.93
C ASP A 128 15.57 -0.59 -16.27
N PRO A 129 15.34 -1.90 -16.08
CA PRO A 129 16.36 -2.92 -16.33
C PRO A 129 16.84 -2.97 -17.78
N THR A 130 16.06 -2.44 -18.73
CA THR A 130 16.37 -2.49 -20.16
C THR A 130 17.26 -1.33 -20.60
N THR A 131 16.95 -0.13 -20.12
CA THR A 131 17.62 1.12 -20.54
C THR A 131 18.67 1.59 -19.55
N GLN A 132 18.73 1.01 -18.33
CA GLN A 132 19.59 1.44 -17.22
C GLN A 132 19.44 2.93 -16.85
N LYS A 133 18.35 3.55 -17.27
CA LYS A 133 17.98 4.93 -16.99
C LYS A 133 16.93 4.98 -15.90
N PRO A 134 16.79 6.12 -15.19
CA PRO A 134 15.61 6.35 -14.36
C PRO A 134 14.37 6.09 -15.22
N GLY A 135 13.44 5.28 -14.73
CA GLY A 135 12.27 4.89 -15.50
C GLY A 135 11.03 4.90 -14.62
N SER A 136 9.88 4.62 -15.21
CA SER A 136 8.63 4.51 -14.46
C SER A 136 8.78 3.49 -13.33
N ARG A 137 8.51 3.92 -12.09
CA ARG A 137 8.62 3.05 -10.92
C ARG A 137 7.64 1.88 -11.02
N ARG A 138 8.15 0.66 -10.94
CA ARG A 138 7.35 -0.59 -10.97
C ARG A 138 7.58 -1.39 -9.71
N LEU A 139 6.58 -2.15 -9.30
CA LEU A 139 6.72 -3.09 -8.19
C LEU A 139 7.61 -4.25 -8.63
N ILE A 140 8.76 -4.45 -7.96
CA ILE A 140 9.65 -5.59 -8.18
C ILE A 140 9.16 -6.77 -7.33
N LYS A 141 8.99 -6.52 -6.02
CA LYS A 141 8.65 -7.55 -5.06
C LYS A 141 7.48 -7.09 -4.20
N HIS A 142 6.38 -7.83 -4.34
CA HIS A 142 5.23 -7.68 -3.47
C HIS A 142 5.50 -8.31 -2.10
N ARG A 143 5.20 -7.56 -1.04
CA ARG A 143 5.24 -7.95 0.37
C ARG A 143 3.93 -7.55 1.04
N ASN A 144 3.77 -7.86 2.32
CA ASN A 144 2.56 -7.58 3.11
C ASN A 144 2.43 -6.09 3.52
N SER A 145 2.83 -5.15 2.66
CA SER A 145 2.65 -3.72 2.91
C SER A 145 1.21 -3.30 2.58
N PRO A 146 0.53 -2.54 3.44
CA PRO A 146 -0.80 -1.99 3.15
C PRO A 146 -0.75 -0.73 2.28
N VAL A 147 0.44 -0.32 1.82
CA VAL A 147 0.65 0.94 1.11
C VAL A 147 0.50 0.75 -0.41
N ILE A 148 -0.30 1.64 -1.00
CA ILE A 148 -0.41 1.83 -2.45
C ILE A 148 0.21 3.18 -2.80
N ARG A 149 1.30 3.16 -3.57
CA ARG A 149 1.96 4.35 -4.08
C ARG A 149 1.24 4.83 -5.33
N PHE A 150 0.58 5.98 -5.24
CA PHE A 150 -0.09 6.61 -6.36
C PHE A 150 0.76 7.75 -6.91
N TYR A 151 1.00 7.71 -8.22
CA TYR A 151 1.71 8.78 -8.95
C TYR A 151 0.74 9.42 -9.92
N TRP A 152 0.74 10.75 -9.95
CA TRP A 152 -0.11 11.54 -10.84
C TRP A 152 0.73 12.60 -11.55
N GLY A 153 0.42 12.80 -12.82
CA GLY A 153 1.16 13.74 -13.64
C GLY A 153 0.58 13.84 -15.04
N TYR A 154 0.96 14.90 -15.74
CA TYR A 154 0.66 15.07 -17.15
C TYR A 154 1.86 14.56 -17.96
N SER A 155 1.59 13.78 -19.01
CA SER A 155 2.59 13.49 -20.04
C SER A 155 2.08 13.99 -21.38
N ALA A 156 2.92 14.76 -22.07
CA ALA A 156 2.60 15.31 -23.36
C ALA A 156 2.69 14.23 -24.43
N LYS A 157 1.74 14.20 -25.37
CA LYS A 157 1.83 13.32 -26.54
C LYS A 157 3.00 13.78 -27.41
N LYS A 158 3.70 12.82 -28.00
CA LYS A 158 4.82 13.07 -28.91
C LYS A 158 4.41 14.05 -30.03
N GLY A 159 5.12 15.17 -30.15
CA GLY A 159 4.86 16.25 -31.11
C GLY A 159 3.93 17.37 -30.63
N THR A 160 3.30 17.25 -29.45
CA THR A 160 2.44 18.31 -28.86
C THR A 160 3.07 19.00 -27.65
N GLU A 161 4.33 18.70 -27.33
CA GLU A 161 4.98 19.11 -26.09
C GLU A 161 5.17 20.62 -25.98
N LYS A 162 5.31 21.30 -27.12
CA LYS A 162 5.46 22.76 -27.20
C LYS A 162 4.14 23.49 -27.46
N GLN A 163 3.01 22.79 -27.54
CA GLN A 163 1.68 23.42 -27.75
C GLN A 163 1.31 24.31 -26.57
N TRP A 164 1.71 23.91 -25.36
CA TRP A 164 1.46 24.64 -24.12
C TRP A 164 2.77 24.85 -23.39
N ARG A 165 2.97 26.04 -22.83
CA ARG A 165 4.20 26.38 -22.08
C ARG A 165 4.17 25.77 -20.69
N ILE A 166 4.28 24.45 -20.63
CA ILE A 166 4.23 23.65 -19.41
C ILE A 166 5.67 23.20 -19.08
N PRO A 167 6.15 23.34 -17.84
CA PRO A 167 7.46 22.86 -17.42
C PRO A 167 7.52 21.33 -17.48
N LEU A 168 7.96 20.82 -18.62
CA LEU A 168 8.11 19.39 -18.89
C LEU A 168 9.55 18.97 -18.60
N ARG A 169 9.70 17.79 -18.01
CA ARG A 169 10.95 17.11 -17.74
C ARG A 169 11.01 15.77 -18.43
N ASN A 170 12.23 15.30 -18.69
CA ASN A 170 12.49 13.95 -19.12
C ASN A 170 13.07 13.11 -17.98
N ASP A 171 13.20 11.81 -18.21
CA ASP A 171 13.74 10.85 -17.22
C ASP A 171 15.18 11.17 -16.80
N ASN A 172 15.93 11.90 -17.63
CA ASN A 172 17.30 12.33 -17.34
C ASN A 172 17.33 13.64 -16.51
N GLY A 173 16.17 14.22 -16.19
CA GLY A 173 16.04 15.46 -15.43
C GLY A 173 16.22 16.75 -16.23
N PHE A 174 16.31 16.68 -17.56
CA PHE A 174 16.40 17.88 -18.40
C PHE A 174 15.04 18.53 -18.62
N ASP A 175 15.04 19.86 -18.71
CA ASP A 175 13.83 20.66 -18.97
C ASP A 175 13.61 20.85 -20.47
N ALA A 176 12.38 20.60 -20.96
CA ALA A 176 12.03 20.70 -22.39
C ALA A 176 12.24 22.08 -23.02
N TRP A 177 12.34 23.11 -22.17
CA TRP A 177 12.48 24.51 -22.59
C TRP A 177 13.91 25.04 -22.43
N ALA A 178 14.83 24.25 -21.88
CA ALA A 178 16.22 24.64 -21.77
C ALA A 178 16.87 24.70 -23.18
N PRO A 179 17.72 25.70 -23.46
CA PRO A 179 18.37 25.85 -24.77
C PRO A 179 19.32 24.68 -25.11
N GLU A 180 19.81 23.99 -24.08
CA GLU A 180 20.71 22.82 -24.17
C GLU A 180 19.96 21.52 -24.53
N CYS A 181 18.63 21.53 -24.52
CA CYS A 181 17.77 20.36 -24.66
C CYS A 181 17.40 20.01 -26.13
N GLY A 182 18.05 20.65 -27.10
CA GLY A 182 17.67 20.57 -28.52
C GLY A 182 17.72 19.16 -29.15
N GLU A 183 18.46 18.23 -28.55
CA GLU A 183 18.66 16.87 -29.05
C GLU A 183 18.12 15.77 -28.12
N GLU A 184 17.54 16.12 -26.97
CA GLU A 184 16.99 15.16 -26.02
C GLU A 184 15.59 14.73 -26.48
N PHE A 185 15.42 13.42 -26.68
CA PHE A 185 14.14 12.80 -26.96
C PHE A 185 13.77 11.93 -25.76
N GLY A 186 12.67 12.26 -25.11
CA GLY A 186 12.14 11.45 -24.03
C GLY A 186 10.62 11.52 -23.99
N PRO A 187 9.96 10.62 -23.24
CA PRO A 187 8.63 10.93 -22.76
C PRO A 187 8.74 12.19 -21.92
N TRP A 188 8.14 13.28 -22.40
CA TRP A 188 8.07 14.52 -21.65
C TRP A 188 6.91 14.42 -20.66
N TYR A 189 7.23 14.44 -19.39
CA TYR A 189 6.27 14.38 -18.30
C TYR A 189 6.42 15.60 -17.40
N TRP A 190 5.41 15.84 -16.58
CA TRP A 190 5.44 16.94 -15.65
C TRP A 190 6.34 16.60 -14.47
N GLY A 191 7.41 17.36 -14.25
CA GLY A 191 8.29 17.20 -13.08
C GLY A 191 7.66 17.65 -11.75
N GLY A 192 6.33 17.55 -11.63
CA GLY A 192 5.51 18.14 -10.57
C GLY A 192 4.07 18.36 -11.01
N GLY A 193 3.10 18.34 -10.08
CA GLY A 193 1.71 18.68 -10.41
C GLY A 193 1.49 20.12 -10.95
N PRO A 194 0.26 20.46 -11.40
CA PRO A 194 -0.11 21.74 -12.02
C PRO A 194 0.18 23.02 -11.26
N PHE A 195 0.31 22.92 -9.94
CA PHE A 195 0.40 24.06 -9.04
C PHE A 195 1.85 24.31 -8.63
N GLN A 196 2.77 24.29 -9.59
CA GLN A 196 4.22 24.40 -9.36
C GLN A 196 4.64 25.71 -8.68
N ASN A 197 3.70 26.63 -8.46
CA ASN A 197 3.88 27.91 -7.76
C ASN A 197 3.09 28.04 -6.45
N GLY A 198 2.50 26.97 -5.92
CA GLY A 198 1.72 27.04 -4.67
C GLY A 198 2.54 27.39 -3.42
N THR A 199 3.85 27.12 -3.45
CA THR A 199 4.74 27.28 -2.28
C THR A 199 5.78 28.39 -2.42
N ASN A 200 5.94 28.98 -3.61
CA ASN A 200 6.79 30.16 -3.84
C ASN A 200 6.26 31.37 -3.04
N ASN A 201 5.00 31.28 -2.62
CA ASN A 201 4.32 32.22 -1.75
C ASN A 201 4.40 31.90 -0.26
N LEU A 202 5.17 30.91 0.20
CA LEU A 202 5.32 30.68 1.66
C LEU A 202 5.87 31.91 2.37
N GLN A 203 6.81 32.64 1.75
CA GLN A 203 7.24 33.93 2.31
C GLN A 203 6.10 34.94 2.36
N GLN A 204 5.13 34.92 1.44
CA GLN A 204 3.94 35.78 1.54
C GLN A 204 2.95 35.27 2.61
N CYS A 205 2.71 33.96 2.72
CA CYS A 205 1.80 33.39 3.70
C CYS A 205 2.31 33.52 5.15
N TRP A 206 3.63 33.53 5.35
CA TRP A 206 4.27 33.51 6.67
C TRP A 206 5.04 34.79 7.01
N SER A 207 5.17 35.76 6.09
CA SER A 207 5.68 37.08 6.43
C SER A 207 4.55 38.02 6.86
N HIS A 208 4.86 38.96 7.74
CA HIS A 208 3.95 40.06 8.12
C HIS A 208 3.65 41.03 6.96
N THR A 209 4.20 40.79 5.77
CA THR A 209 4.12 41.63 4.58
C THR A 209 3.27 41.05 3.46
N GLY A 210 3.04 39.73 3.41
CA GLY A 210 2.43 39.10 2.23
C GLY A 210 0.94 39.36 2.03
N PHE A 211 0.24 39.90 3.04
CA PHE A 211 -1.16 40.37 2.90
C PHE A 211 -1.27 41.90 2.83
N LYS A 212 -0.15 42.63 2.68
CA LYS A 212 -0.22 44.08 2.51
C LYS A 212 -0.69 44.38 1.10
N ARG A 213 -1.92 44.91 1.02
CA ARG A 213 -2.56 45.46 -0.18
C ARG A 213 -1.66 46.47 -0.92
N HIS A 214 -0.83 47.21 -0.18
CA HIS A 214 0.12 48.16 -0.77
C HIS A 214 1.57 47.77 -0.48
N VAL A 215 2.34 47.50 -1.53
CA VAL A 215 3.79 47.22 -1.46
C VAL A 215 4.51 48.25 -2.33
N PHE A 216 5.46 49.00 -1.74
CA PHE A 216 6.18 50.09 -2.40
C PHE A 216 5.31 51.15 -3.11
N GLY A 217 4.10 51.40 -2.59
CA GLY A 217 3.20 52.43 -3.13
C GLY A 217 2.30 51.96 -4.29
N PHE A 218 2.37 50.69 -4.67
CA PHE A 218 1.47 50.08 -5.65
C PHE A 218 0.40 49.24 -4.94
N ASP A 219 -0.85 49.37 -5.37
CA ASP A 219 -1.98 48.52 -4.94
C ASP A 219 -1.92 47.19 -5.73
N LEU A 220 -1.79 46.07 -5.02
CA LEU A 220 -1.74 44.72 -5.59
C LEU A 220 -3.13 44.08 -5.64
#